data_AF-A0AAU3FTL5-F1
#
_entry.id   AF-A0AAU3FTL5-F1
#
_cell.length_a   1.000
_cell.length_b   1.000
_cell.length_c   1.000
_cell.angle_alpha   90.00
_cell.angle_beta   90.00
_cell.angle_gamma   90.00
#
_symmetry.space_group_name_H-M   'P 1'
#
loop_
_entity.id
_entity.type
_entity.pdbx_description
1 polymer ?
#
loop_
_entity_poly.entity_id
_entity_poly.type
_entity_poly.pdbx_seq_one_letter_code
_entity_poly.pdbx_strand_id
1 'polypeptide(L)'
;MRLIASDRTDTVVEVRPSDESDNSDVEAAQQTRVEYANGTLTVRGPKARVFDFSKKTRSVAVLVELPTGSAVHGDVSVGDFHSTGVLGECRFKTSVGHFRLDRTGQLRLDTSGGHIAVDTIAGNAEVATGSGRVHIGEIGGAAVIKNSNGNTDIGTVTGELRVRAANGDISVDRADAAVEAKTSNGTIRIGEVARGSVTLHTATGDLEIGVAAGTAAWLDLKTGHGRVHNALDDIAQGPEKSEETVEVRANSSFGDITVRRS
;
A
#
# COMPACT_ATOMS: atom_id res chain seq x y z
N MET A 1 9.94 0.10 15.65
CA MET A 1 11.19 0.44 14.95
C MET A 1 11.01 1.78 14.25
N ARG A 2 11.96 2.69 14.44
CA ARG A 2 11.98 4.02 13.81
C ARG A 2 13.22 4.14 12.92
N LEU A 3 13.01 4.59 11.70
CA LEU A 3 14.03 4.76 10.67
C LEU A 3 14.08 6.24 10.27
N ILE A 4 15.24 6.88 10.36
CA ILE A 4 15.41 8.28 9.97
C ILE A 4 16.47 8.34 8.89
N ALA A 5 16.03 8.57 7.66
CA ALA A 5 16.87 8.74 6.49
C ALA A 5 17.22 10.23 6.31
N SER A 6 18.50 10.57 6.21
CA SER A 6 18.96 11.95 5.98
C SER A 6 20.27 11.97 5.19
N ASP A 7 20.75 13.16 4.82
CA ASP A 7 22.00 13.34 4.06
C ASP A 7 23.29 13.05 4.87
N ARG A 8 23.14 12.36 6.00
CA ARG A 8 24.24 11.87 6.81
C ARG A 8 25.04 10.81 6.06
N THR A 9 26.32 10.68 6.41
CA THR A 9 27.24 9.70 5.80
C THR A 9 27.50 8.49 6.69
N ASP A 10 27.02 8.52 7.93
CA ASP A 10 27.17 7.48 8.93
C ASP A 10 25.80 6.85 9.28
N THR A 11 25.83 5.73 9.99
CA THR A 11 24.63 5.08 10.49
C THR A 11 24.72 4.96 12.01
N VAL A 12 23.70 5.43 12.71
CA VAL A 12 23.59 5.35 14.17
C VAL A 12 22.42 4.45 14.54
N VAL A 13 22.68 3.50 15.44
CA VAL A 13 21.64 2.62 15.98
C VAL A 13 21.54 2.84 17.47
N GLU A 14 20.34 3.13 17.92
CA GLU A 14 19.99 3.20 19.32
C GLU A 14 18.96 2.11 19.64
N VAL A 15 19.27 1.33 20.68
CA VAL A 15 18.42 0.26 21.17
C VAL A 15 18.08 0.53 22.63
N ARG A 16 16.79 0.62 22.92
CA ARG A 16 16.26 0.84 24.27
C ARG A 16 15.15 -0.14 24.59
N PRO A 17 14.94 -0.51 25.87
CA PRO A 17 13.71 -1.17 26.26
C PRO A 17 12.51 -0.28 25.93
N SER A 18 11.38 -0.89 25.55
CA SER A 18 10.15 -0.11 25.33
C SER A 18 9.59 0.43 26.65
N ASP A 19 9.71 -0.33 27.74
CA ASP A 19 9.44 0.09 29.11
C ASP A 19 10.67 -0.16 30.01
N GLU A 20 11.30 0.90 30.51
CA GLU A 20 12.47 0.80 31.39
C GLU A 20 12.16 0.17 32.77
N SER A 21 10.89 0.13 33.17
CA SER A 21 10.45 -0.50 34.41
C SER A 21 10.16 -2.00 34.27
N ASP A 22 10.04 -2.51 33.03
CA ASP A 22 9.87 -3.93 32.75
C ASP A 22 11.24 -4.60 32.55
N ASN A 23 11.63 -5.41 33.54
CA ASN A 23 12.90 -6.16 33.48
C ASN A 23 13.03 -7.04 32.23
N SER A 24 11.92 -7.56 31.68
CA SER A 24 11.96 -8.37 30.46
C SER A 24 12.22 -7.56 29.20
N ASP A 25 11.79 -6.30 29.16
CA ASP A 25 12.13 -5.35 28.09
C ASP A 25 13.60 -4.91 28.21
N VAL A 26 14.07 -4.65 29.43
CA VAL A 26 15.49 -4.33 29.71
C VAL A 26 16.40 -5.48 29.27
N GLU A 27 16.07 -6.72 29.65
CA GLU A 27 16.80 -7.92 29.21
C GLU A 27 16.77 -8.07 27.68
N ALA A 28 15.62 -7.83 27.05
CA ALA A 28 15.47 -7.92 25.60
C ALA A 28 16.32 -6.89 24.85
N ALA A 29 16.37 -5.65 25.35
CA ALA A 29 17.22 -4.60 24.80
C ALA A 29 18.70 -4.94 24.93
N GLN A 30 19.14 -5.43 26.11
CA GLN A 30 20.53 -5.85 26.34
C GLN A 30 20.95 -7.05 25.48
N GLN A 31 20.01 -7.95 25.15
CA GLN A 31 20.26 -9.11 24.29
C GLN A 31 20.21 -8.78 22.80
N THR A 32 19.72 -7.60 22.43
CA THR A 32 19.67 -7.16 21.04
C THR A 32 21.08 -6.86 20.54
N ARG A 33 21.45 -7.51 19.44
CA ARG A 33 22.78 -7.36 18.84
C ARG A 33 22.73 -6.43 17.65
N VAL A 34 23.69 -5.52 17.58
CA VAL A 34 23.91 -4.63 16.45
C VAL A 34 25.28 -4.95 15.88
N GLU A 35 25.30 -5.39 14.62
CA GLU A 35 26.53 -5.79 13.93
C GLU A 35 26.60 -5.06 12.59
N TYR A 36 27.78 -4.55 12.24
CA TYR A 36 28.04 -3.94 10.93
C TYR A 36 29.18 -4.67 10.24
N ALA A 37 28.89 -5.26 9.08
CA ALA A 37 29.87 -5.98 8.29
C ALA A 37 29.54 -5.87 6.80
N ASN A 38 30.57 -5.69 5.96
CA ASN A 38 30.45 -5.68 4.49
C ASN A 38 29.35 -4.72 3.97
N GLY A 39 29.28 -3.51 4.54
CA GLY A 39 28.28 -2.52 4.13
C GLY A 39 26.86 -2.78 4.66
N THR A 40 26.64 -3.85 5.44
CA THR A 40 25.33 -4.23 5.95
C THR A 40 25.27 -4.05 7.47
N LEU A 41 24.33 -3.23 7.92
CA LEU A 41 23.95 -3.13 9.33
C LEU A 41 22.87 -4.16 9.65
N THR A 42 23.12 -5.01 10.64
CA THR A 42 22.17 -6.02 11.12
C THR A 42 21.79 -5.72 12.56
N VAL A 43 20.49 -5.53 12.81
CA VAL A 43 19.93 -5.47 14.17
C VAL A 43 19.16 -6.75 14.42
N ARG A 44 19.57 -7.52 15.43
CA ARG A 44 18.96 -8.80 15.78
C ARG A 44 18.43 -8.77 17.21
N GLY A 45 17.10 -8.69 17.34
CA GLY A 45 16.41 -8.81 18.62
C GLY A 45 16.33 -10.26 19.13
N PRO A 46 15.89 -10.46 20.38
CA PRO A 46 15.69 -11.78 20.95
C PRO A 46 14.59 -12.53 20.19
N LYS A 47 14.79 -13.84 19.96
CA LYS A 47 13.76 -14.66 19.31
C LYS A 47 12.57 -14.84 20.25
N ALA A 48 11.37 -14.55 19.76
CA ALA A 48 10.14 -14.91 20.44
C ALA A 48 10.08 -16.44 20.58
N ARG A 49 9.86 -16.93 21.81
CA ARG A 49 9.66 -18.37 22.06
C ARG A 49 8.22 -18.72 21.71
N VAL A 50 8.05 -19.68 20.81
CA VAL A 50 6.74 -20.25 20.50
C VAL A 50 6.25 -20.97 21.77
N PHE A 51 5.01 -20.68 22.22
CA PHE A 51 4.39 -21.16 23.48
C PHE A 51 4.84 -20.47 24.78
N ASP A 52 5.25 -19.21 24.73
CA ASP A 52 5.44 -18.43 25.96
C ASP A 52 4.11 -17.88 26.50
N PHE A 53 3.57 -18.49 27.55
CA PHE A 53 2.39 -18.03 28.29
C PHE A 53 2.73 -17.03 29.42
N SER A 54 3.98 -16.57 29.50
CA SER A 54 4.37 -15.55 30.48
C SER A 54 3.86 -14.15 30.09
N LYS A 55 3.63 -13.30 31.08
CA LYS A 55 3.24 -11.88 30.88
C LYS A 55 4.38 -10.99 30.37
N LYS A 56 5.54 -11.55 29.99
CA LYS A 56 6.75 -10.81 29.64
C LYS A 56 6.65 -10.28 28.21
N THR A 57 6.63 -8.95 28.05
CA THR A 57 6.49 -8.25 26.77
C THR A 57 7.73 -8.38 25.89
N ARG A 58 8.92 -8.25 26.47
CA ARG A 58 10.22 -8.31 25.75
C ARG A 58 10.27 -7.38 24.55
N SER A 59 9.70 -6.20 24.72
CA SER A 59 9.57 -5.18 23.70
C SER A 59 10.80 -4.29 23.67
N VAL A 60 11.23 -3.93 22.46
CA VAL A 60 12.44 -3.14 22.23
C VAL A 60 12.12 -2.01 21.26
N ALA A 61 12.51 -0.79 21.64
CA ALA A 61 12.52 0.37 20.78
C ALA A 61 13.88 0.47 20.08
N VAL A 62 13.86 0.33 18.75
CA VAL A 62 15.04 0.51 17.89
C VAL A 62 14.87 1.77 17.06
N LEU A 63 15.81 2.70 17.20
CA LEU A 63 15.98 3.86 16.33
C LEU A 63 17.22 3.62 15.45
N VAL A 64 17.05 3.77 14.14
CA VAL A 64 18.14 3.72 13.18
C VAL A 64 18.14 5.01 12.39
N GLU A 65 19.21 5.79 12.53
CA GLU A 65 19.47 6.95 11.67
C GLU A 65 20.48 6.54 10.61
N LEU A 66 20.14 6.74 9.34
CA LEU A 66 20.85 6.15 8.20
C LEU A 66 20.92 7.12 7.00
N PRO A 67 21.88 6.95 6.08
CA PRO A 67 21.96 7.76 4.87
C PRO A 67 20.74 7.59 3.96
N THR A 68 20.27 8.69 3.38
CA THR A 68 19.22 8.70 2.34
C THR A 68 19.50 7.65 1.26
N GLY A 69 18.47 6.90 0.86
CA GLY A 69 18.57 5.87 -0.18
C GLY A 69 19.06 4.51 0.32
N SER A 70 19.32 4.35 1.62
CA SER A 70 19.68 3.03 2.16
C SER A 70 18.53 2.03 2.03
N ALA A 71 18.87 0.81 1.62
CA ALA A 71 17.90 -0.29 1.56
C ALA A 71 17.62 -0.85 2.97
N VAL A 72 16.37 -1.22 3.23
CA VAL A 72 15.93 -1.73 4.53
C VAL A 72 15.18 -3.04 4.38
N HIS A 73 15.69 -4.08 5.03
CA HIS A 73 15.04 -5.38 5.13
C HIS A 73 14.65 -5.66 6.58
N GLY A 74 13.36 -5.90 6.82
CA GLY A 74 12.83 -6.23 8.14
C GLY A 74 12.04 -7.52 8.12
N ASP A 75 12.40 -8.45 9.00
CA ASP A 75 11.59 -9.64 9.35
C ASP A 75 11.35 -9.60 10.86
N VAL A 76 10.13 -9.23 11.24
CA VAL A 76 9.75 -8.97 12.63
C VAL A 76 8.39 -9.58 12.88
N SER A 77 8.24 -10.45 13.89
CA SER A 77 6.95 -11.09 14.15
C SER A 77 5.85 -10.09 14.53
N VAL A 78 6.16 -9.17 15.44
CA VAL A 78 5.24 -8.11 15.89
C VAL A 78 6.01 -6.83 16.06
N GLY A 79 5.55 -5.73 15.46
CA GLY A 79 6.15 -4.43 15.69
C GLY A 79 5.78 -3.39 14.65
N ASP A 80 5.70 -2.15 15.10
CA ASP A 80 5.41 -1.00 14.25
C ASP A 80 6.68 -0.48 13.56
N PHE A 81 6.53 -0.01 12.33
CA PHE A 81 7.58 0.59 11.54
C PHE A 81 7.21 2.02 11.18
N HIS A 82 8.07 2.95 11.55
CA HIS A 82 7.94 4.35 11.17
C HIS A 82 9.20 4.79 10.45
N SER A 83 9.09 5.29 9.22
CA SER A 83 10.21 5.95 8.53
C SER A 83 9.93 7.43 8.28
N THR A 84 10.99 8.22 8.34
CA THR A 84 11.03 9.62 7.90
C THR A 84 12.21 9.82 6.95
N GLY A 85 12.01 10.59 5.89
CA GLY A 85 13.00 10.77 4.83
C GLY A 85 12.90 9.70 3.74
N VAL A 86 13.89 9.69 2.84
CA VAL A 86 13.88 8.85 1.64
C VAL A 86 14.70 7.58 1.88
N LEU A 87 14.01 6.44 1.94
CA LEU A 87 14.63 5.12 1.95
C LEU A 87 14.81 4.60 0.51
N GLY A 88 15.76 3.67 0.34
CA GLY A 88 15.92 2.90 -0.90
C GLY A 88 14.89 1.78 -1.03
N GLU A 89 15.30 0.63 -1.57
CA GLU A 89 14.45 -0.58 -1.57
C GLU A 89 14.09 -0.99 -0.15
N CYS A 90 12.80 -1.24 0.07
CA CYS A 90 12.26 -1.68 1.34
C CYS A 90 11.59 -3.04 1.19
N ARG A 91 11.98 -4.00 2.02
CA ARG A 91 11.33 -5.31 2.14
C ARG A 91 10.96 -5.57 3.58
N PHE A 92 9.66 -5.67 3.86
CA PHE A 92 9.15 -5.96 5.20
C PHE A 92 8.30 -7.22 5.20
N LYS A 93 8.52 -8.05 6.22
CA LYS A 93 7.67 -9.17 6.57
C LYS A 93 7.35 -9.09 8.05
N THR A 94 6.06 -9.06 8.38
CA THR A 94 5.60 -9.12 9.77
C THR A 94 4.33 -9.95 9.90
N SER A 95 4.03 -10.42 11.10
CA SER A 95 2.69 -10.96 11.37
C SER A 95 1.73 -9.83 11.72
N VAL A 96 2.14 -8.91 12.60
CA VAL A 96 1.29 -7.80 13.06
C VAL A 96 2.13 -6.54 13.25
N GLY A 97 1.65 -5.42 12.73
CA GLY A 97 2.26 -4.12 12.99
C GLY A 97 1.79 -3.03 12.04
N HIS A 98 1.81 -1.79 12.52
CA HIS A 98 1.53 -0.63 11.70
C HIS A 98 2.76 -0.21 10.91
N PHE A 99 2.55 0.19 9.66
CA PHE A 99 3.57 0.77 8.81
C PHE A 99 3.19 2.22 8.52
N ARG A 100 4.08 3.14 8.87
CA ARG A 100 4.02 4.54 8.45
C ARG A 100 5.33 4.88 7.77
N LEU A 101 5.34 4.83 6.45
CA LEU A 101 6.54 5.10 5.66
C LEU A 101 6.37 6.43 4.92
N ASP A 102 7.39 7.27 5.00
CA ASP A 102 7.43 8.54 4.27
C ASP A 102 7.71 8.25 2.79
N ARG A 103 8.98 8.10 2.39
CA ARG A 103 9.35 7.83 1.00
C ARG A 103 10.22 6.60 0.89
N THR A 104 9.93 5.76 -0.10
CA THR A 104 10.67 4.53 -0.38
C THR A 104 10.95 4.39 -1.87
N GLY A 105 11.98 3.60 -2.23
CA GLY A 105 12.22 3.16 -3.60
C GLY A 105 11.20 2.11 -4.04
N GLN A 106 11.66 0.88 -4.28
CA GLN A 106 10.78 -0.27 -4.44
C GLN A 106 10.28 -0.74 -3.06
N LEU A 107 9.00 -1.08 -2.94
CA LEU A 107 8.42 -1.60 -1.70
C LEU A 107 7.89 -3.03 -1.90
N ARG A 108 8.32 -3.94 -1.04
CA ARG A 108 7.68 -5.24 -0.80
C ARG A 108 7.26 -5.34 0.65
N LEU A 109 5.98 -5.49 0.93
CA LEU A 109 5.44 -5.53 2.28
C LEU A 109 4.44 -6.68 2.41
N ASP A 110 4.73 -7.61 3.31
CA ASP A 110 3.85 -8.72 3.69
C ASP A 110 3.53 -8.62 5.18
N THR A 111 2.24 -8.47 5.51
CA THR A 111 1.75 -8.48 6.88
C THR A 111 0.47 -9.30 7.01
N SER A 112 0.23 -9.93 8.16
CA SER A 112 -1.09 -10.52 8.42
C SER A 112 -2.07 -9.50 8.99
N GLY A 113 -1.59 -8.43 9.63
CA GLY A 113 -2.44 -7.42 10.24
C GLY A 113 -1.73 -6.09 10.53
N GLY A 114 -2.49 -5.00 10.39
CA GLY A 114 -2.05 -3.65 10.73
C GLY A 114 -2.33 -2.64 9.63
N HIS A 115 -2.40 -1.37 10.01
CA HIS A 115 -2.55 -0.27 9.06
C HIS A 115 -1.25 0.00 8.33
N ILE A 116 -1.34 0.17 7.02
CA ILE A 116 -0.22 0.54 6.15
C ILE A 116 -0.52 1.93 5.61
N ALA A 117 0.37 2.88 5.87
CA ALA A 117 0.36 4.22 5.32
C ALA A 117 1.73 4.48 4.69
N VAL A 118 1.77 4.74 3.40
CA VAL A 118 2.99 5.08 2.67
C VAL A 118 2.73 6.36 1.88
N ASP A 119 3.57 7.39 2.03
CA ASP A 119 3.35 8.64 1.29
C ASP A 119 3.77 8.47 -0.17
N THR A 120 5.03 8.08 -0.42
CA THR A 120 5.53 7.86 -1.79
C THR A 120 6.32 6.57 -1.95
N ILE A 121 6.02 5.84 -3.01
CA ILE A 121 6.80 4.71 -3.51
C ILE A 121 7.33 5.10 -4.89
N ALA A 122 8.62 5.43 -4.99
CA ALA A 122 9.21 5.89 -6.25
C ALA A 122 9.30 4.78 -7.31
N GLY A 123 9.32 3.51 -6.90
CA GLY A 123 9.38 2.35 -7.78
C GLY A 123 8.12 1.49 -7.76
N ASN A 124 8.32 0.19 -7.97
CA ASN A 124 7.23 -0.78 -7.93
C ASN A 124 6.79 -1.08 -6.49
N ALA A 125 5.51 -1.39 -6.31
CA ALA A 125 4.91 -1.77 -5.04
C ALA A 125 4.33 -3.19 -5.09
N GLU A 126 4.65 -4.01 -4.09
CA GLU A 126 4.01 -5.30 -3.84
C GLU A 126 3.60 -5.34 -2.36
N VAL A 127 2.30 -5.19 -2.11
CA VAL A 127 1.75 -5.09 -0.74
C VAL A 127 0.72 -6.19 -0.54
N ALA A 128 0.91 -7.01 0.49
CA ALA A 128 -0.03 -8.02 0.92
C ALA A 128 -0.35 -7.82 2.41
N THR A 129 -1.65 -7.68 2.71
CA THR A 129 -2.15 -7.63 4.09
C THR A 129 -3.37 -8.54 4.30
N GLY A 130 -3.42 -9.19 5.46
CA GLY A 130 -4.59 -9.98 5.89
C GLY A 130 -5.70 -9.12 6.50
N SER A 131 -5.35 -8.01 7.14
CA SER A 131 -6.32 -7.11 7.77
C SER A 131 -5.71 -5.73 8.03
N GLY A 132 -6.48 -4.68 7.76
CA GLY A 132 -6.11 -3.30 8.00
C GLY A 132 -6.39 -2.40 6.79
N ARG A 133 -6.38 -1.09 7.05
CA ARG A 133 -6.41 -0.09 5.98
C ARG A 133 -5.05 -0.01 5.29
N VAL A 134 -5.06 0.05 3.97
CA VAL A 134 -3.91 0.39 3.13
C VAL A 134 -4.14 1.78 2.56
N HIS A 135 -3.20 2.70 2.81
CA HIS A 135 -3.19 4.02 2.22
C HIS A 135 -1.83 4.26 1.56
N ILE A 136 -1.82 4.55 0.26
CA ILE A 136 -0.60 4.85 -0.49
C ILE A 136 -0.82 6.15 -1.28
N GLY A 137 -0.03 7.18 -1.01
CA GLY A 137 -0.20 8.49 -1.67
C GLY A 137 0.17 8.44 -3.15
N GLU A 138 1.41 8.09 -3.47
CA GLU A 138 1.91 8.03 -4.84
C GLU A 138 2.73 6.77 -5.11
N ILE A 139 2.53 6.18 -6.29
CA ILE A 139 3.30 5.06 -6.82
C ILE A 139 3.86 5.41 -8.20
N GLY A 140 5.18 5.56 -8.27
CA GLY A 140 5.95 5.89 -9.48
C GLY A 140 6.18 4.71 -10.44
N GLY A 141 5.72 3.51 -10.09
CA GLY A 141 5.84 2.30 -10.91
C GLY A 141 4.57 1.45 -10.92
N ALA A 142 4.74 0.15 -11.22
CA ALA A 142 3.65 -0.82 -11.19
C ALA A 142 3.35 -1.27 -9.74
N ALA A 143 2.08 -1.56 -9.46
CA ALA A 143 1.61 -1.92 -8.13
C ALA A 143 0.77 -3.20 -8.13
N VAL A 144 1.07 -4.09 -7.19
CA VAL A 144 0.23 -5.26 -6.87
C VAL A 144 -0.15 -5.19 -5.40
N ILE A 145 -1.44 -4.99 -5.12
CA ILE A 145 -1.95 -4.84 -3.76
C ILE A 145 -2.98 -5.92 -3.48
N LYS A 146 -2.80 -6.64 -2.37
CA LYS A 146 -3.72 -7.66 -1.88
C LYS A 146 -4.12 -7.29 -0.46
N ASN A 147 -5.41 -7.07 -0.23
CA ASN A 147 -5.95 -6.79 1.09
C ASN A 147 -7.16 -7.67 1.38
N SER A 148 -7.04 -8.60 2.32
CA SER A 148 -8.19 -9.45 2.62
C SER A 148 -9.31 -8.69 3.32
N ASN A 149 -8.98 -7.79 4.25
CA ASN A 149 -9.98 -7.07 5.04
C ASN A 149 -9.55 -5.63 5.33
N GLY A 150 -10.33 -4.66 4.84
CA GLY A 150 -10.11 -3.23 5.04
C GLY A 150 -10.01 -2.48 3.73
N ASN A 151 -10.11 -1.16 3.83
CA ASN A 151 -10.11 -0.28 2.66
C ASN A 151 -8.71 -0.14 2.08
N THR A 152 -8.65 0.03 0.76
CA THR A 152 -7.43 0.30 0.01
C THR A 152 -7.59 1.63 -0.70
N ASP A 153 -6.86 2.64 -0.23
CA ASP A 153 -6.88 4.01 -0.76
C ASP A 153 -5.54 4.30 -1.44
N ILE A 154 -5.55 4.60 -2.72
CA ILE A 154 -4.37 4.92 -3.53
C ILE A 154 -4.58 6.29 -4.15
N GLY A 155 -3.65 7.22 -3.97
CA GLY A 155 -3.73 8.54 -4.61
C GLY A 155 -3.43 8.43 -6.10
N THR A 156 -2.15 8.50 -6.47
CA THR A 156 -1.71 8.40 -7.87
C THR A 156 -0.93 7.12 -8.12
N VAL A 157 -1.20 6.45 -9.24
CA VAL A 157 -0.36 5.38 -9.77
C VAL A 157 -0.01 5.64 -11.23
N THR A 158 1.27 5.58 -11.55
CA THR A 158 1.80 5.88 -12.89
C THR A 158 1.99 4.64 -13.76
N GLY A 159 2.21 3.48 -13.14
CA GLY A 159 2.32 2.18 -13.81
C GLY A 159 1.06 1.32 -13.71
N GLU A 160 1.13 0.07 -14.18
CA GLU A 160 0.00 -0.87 -14.08
C GLU A 160 -0.38 -1.13 -12.61
N LEU A 161 -1.67 -1.04 -12.30
CA LEU A 161 -2.22 -1.32 -10.98
C LEU A 161 -3.04 -2.60 -10.98
N ARG A 162 -2.72 -3.54 -10.09
CA ARG A 162 -3.56 -4.70 -9.78
C ARG A 162 -3.93 -4.72 -8.30
N VAL A 163 -5.21 -4.54 -7.99
CA VAL A 163 -5.74 -4.59 -6.62
C VAL A 163 -6.69 -5.76 -6.47
N ARG A 164 -6.48 -6.58 -5.43
CA ARG A 164 -7.40 -7.63 -5.03
C ARG A 164 -7.77 -7.46 -3.56
N ALA A 165 -9.03 -7.14 -3.32
CA ALA A 165 -9.63 -7.13 -2.00
C ALA A 165 -10.61 -8.31 -1.82
N ALA A 166 -10.88 -8.70 -0.58
CA ALA A 166 -12.01 -9.57 -0.29
C ALA A 166 -13.16 -8.79 0.37
N ASN A 167 -12.87 -8.05 1.45
CA ASN A 167 -13.84 -7.21 2.13
C ASN A 167 -13.28 -5.80 2.34
N GLY A 168 -13.83 -4.82 1.65
CA GLY A 168 -13.41 -3.42 1.75
C GLY A 168 -13.48 -2.71 0.41
N ASP A 169 -13.53 -1.38 0.51
CA ASP A 169 -13.57 -0.51 -0.66
C ASP A 169 -12.18 -0.34 -1.26
N ILE A 170 -12.15 -0.15 -2.58
CA ILE A 170 -10.94 0.21 -3.32
C ILE A 170 -11.16 1.61 -3.90
N SER A 171 -10.35 2.58 -3.49
CA SER A 171 -10.33 3.92 -4.07
C SER A 171 -8.98 4.19 -4.72
N VAL A 172 -9.00 4.65 -5.96
CA VAL A 172 -7.82 5.12 -6.69
C VAL A 172 -8.12 6.52 -7.19
N ASP A 173 -7.40 7.55 -6.77
CA ASP A 173 -7.71 8.93 -7.17
C ASP A 173 -7.36 9.17 -8.64
N ARG A 174 -6.16 8.76 -9.08
CA ARG A 174 -5.68 8.89 -10.46
C ARG A 174 -4.85 7.70 -10.91
N ALA A 175 -5.19 7.13 -12.07
CA ALA A 175 -4.42 6.08 -12.72
C ALA A 175 -3.98 6.50 -14.14
N ASP A 176 -2.67 6.53 -14.36
CA ASP A 176 -2.08 6.94 -15.66
C ASP A 176 -1.82 5.76 -16.61
N ALA A 177 -2.16 4.54 -16.19
CA ALA A 177 -2.00 3.29 -16.93
C ALA A 177 -3.13 2.29 -16.59
N ALA A 178 -2.98 1.05 -17.05
CA ALA A 178 -3.98 0.00 -16.88
C ALA A 178 -4.28 -0.32 -15.40
N VAL A 179 -5.56 -0.56 -15.10
CA VAL A 179 -6.05 -0.92 -13.77
C VAL A 179 -6.85 -2.21 -13.82
N GLU A 180 -6.50 -3.17 -12.98
CA GLU A 180 -7.32 -4.34 -12.66
C GLU A 180 -7.66 -4.28 -11.17
N ALA A 181 -8.93 -4.05 -10.82
CA ALA A 181 -9.38 -4.02 -9.43
C ALA A 181 -10.52 -5.01 -9.21
N LYS A 182 -10.38 -5.84 -8.18
CA LYS A 182 -11.38 -6.83 -7.80
C LYS A 182 -11.64 -6.79 -6.31
N THR A 183 -12.91 -6.77 -5.91
CA THR A 183 -13.33 -7.01 -4.52
C THR A 183 -14.50 -8.01 -4.49
N SER A 184 -14.68 -8.74 -3.39
CA SER A 184 -15.90 -9.55 -3.23
C SER A 184 -17.02 -8.70 -2.66
N ASN A 185 -16.71 -7.91 -1.62
CA ASN A 185 -17.66 -7.03 -0.95
C ASN A 185 -17.01 -5.65 -0.77
N GLY A 186 -17.53 -4.66 -1.47
CA GLY A 186 -17.06 -3.28 -1.40
C GLY A 186 -17.29 -2.53 -2.71
N THR A 187 -17.27 -1.22 -2.60
CA THR A 187 -17.30 -0.30 -3.73
C THR A 187 -15.92 -0.16 -4.35
N ILE A 188 -15.85 -0.05 -5.67
CA ILE A 188 -14.61 0.30 -6.36
C ILE A 188 -14.79 1.66 -7.02
N ARG A 189 -13.95 2.62 -6.63
CA ARG A 189 -13.93 3.97 -7.19
C ARG A 189 -12.58 4.25 -7.83
N ILE A 190 -12.61 4.58 -9.12
CA ILE A 190 -11.48 5.16 -9.85
C ILE A 190 -11.86 6.61 -10.14
N GLY A 191 -11.17 7.55 -9.49
CA GLY A 191 -11.44 8.99 -9.57
C GLY A 191 -11.23 9.53 -10.97
N GLU A 192 -10.10 9.19 -11.59
CA GLU A 192 -9.73 9.50 -12.96
C GLU A 192 -8.82 8.41 -13.56
N VAL A 193 -9.12 7.98 -14.78
CA VAL A 193 -8.20 7.19 -15.61
C VAL A 193 -7.83 7.97 -16.88
N ALA A 194 -6.53 8.08 -17.14
CA ALA A 194 -6.01 8.79 -18.31
C ALA A 194 -6.08 7.95 -19.58
N ARG A 195 -5.66 6.67 -19.52
CA ARG A 195 -5.51 5.78 -20.68
C ARG A 195 -5.41 4.30 -20.29
N GLY A 196 -5.46 3.42 -21.28
CA GLY A 196 -5.22 1.99 -21.12
C GLY A 196 -6.49 1.19 -20.84
N SER A 197 -6.37 0.04 -20.19
CA SER A 197 -7.50 -0.83 -19.88
C SER A 197 -7.86 -0.77 -18.39
N VAL A 198 -9.14 -0.58 -18.09
CA VAL A 198 -9.71 -0.61 -16.74
C VAL A 198 -10.64 -1.80 -16.64
N THR A 199 -10.30 -2.78 -15.81
CA THR A 199 -11.14 -3.95 -15.52
C THR A 199 -11.52 -3.93 -14.05
N LEU A 200 -12.80 -3.70 -13.77
CA LEU A 200 -13.34 -3.65 -12.40
C LEU A 200 -14.34 -4.79 -12.18
N HIS A 201 -14.22 -5.45 -11.03
CA HIS A 201 -15.18 -6.47 -10.63
C HIS A 201 -15.49 -6.38 -9.13
N THR A 202 -16.77 -6.24 -8.80
CA THR A 202 -17.27 -6.47 -7.43
C THR A 202 -18.40 -7.50 -7.44
N ALA A 203 -18.58 -8.29 -6.37
CA ALA A 203 -19.79 -9.12 -6.27
C ALA A 203 -20.93 -8.33 -5.61
N THR A 204 -20.62 -7.55 -4.58
CA THR A 204 -21.55 -6.63 -3.93
C THR A 204 -20.89 -5.28 -3.72
N GLY A 205 -21.46 -4.24 -4.30
CA GLY A 205 -20.97 -2.86 -4.20
C GLY A 205 -21.10 -2.11 -5.51
N ASP A 206 -20.95 -0.79 -5.42
CA ASP A 206 -21.05 0.09 -6.58
C ASP A 206 -19.70 0.19 -7.29
N LEU A 207 -19.74 0.54 -8.58
CA LEU A 207 -18.55 0.83 -9.37
C LEU A 207 -18.63 2.26 -9.88
N GLU A 208 -17.62 3.06 -9.58
CA GLU A 208 -17.51 4.44 -10.04
C GLU A 208 -16.23 4.63 -10.84
N ILE A 209 -16.35 5.14 -12.07
CA ILE A 209 -15.22 5.35 -12.98
C ILE A 209 -15.28 6.78 -13.52
N GLY A 210 -14.26 7.58 -13.22
CA GLY A 210 -14.01 8.84 -13.89
C GLY A 210 -13.05 8.65 -15.07
N VAL A 211 -13.43 9.11 -16.26
CA VAL A 211 -12.57 9.13 -17.44
C VAL A 211 -12.05 10.54 -17.64
N ALA A 212 -10.73 10.67 -17.84
CA ALA A 212 -10.10 11.96 -18.08
C ALA A 212 -10.73 12.72 -19.27
N ALA A 213 -10.77 14.05 -19.16
CA ALA A 213 -11.23 14.91 -20.25
C ALA A 213 -10.39 14.70 -21.52
N GLY A 214 -11.05 14.64 -22.67
CA GLY A 214 -10.38 14.45 -23.97
C GLY A 214 -10.06 12.99 -24.32
N THR A 215 -10.15 12.04 -23.39
CA THR A 215 -9.93 10.60 -23.64
C THR A 215 -11.17 9.96 -24.28
N ALA A 216 -11.00 9.19 -25.35
CA ALA A 216 -12.07 8.38 -25.92
C ALA A 216 -12.26 7.10 -25.10
N ALA A 217 -13.50 6.80 -24.70
CA ALA A 217 -13.81 5.64 -23.87
C ALA A 217 -14.64 4.60 -24.64
N TRP A 218 -14.19 3.36 -24.60
CA TRP A 218 -15.00 2.20 -24.95
C TRP A 218 -15.51 1.54 -23.66
N LEU A 219 -16.80 1.23 -23.59
CA LEU A 219 -17.45 0.77 -22.35
C LEU A 219 -18.12 -0.59 -22.54
N ASP A 220 -17.81 -1.55 -21.66
CA ASP A 220 -18.57 -2.78 -21.42
C ASP A 220 -18.95 -2.83 -19.93
N LEU A 221 -20.18 -2.42 -19.63
CA LEU A 221 -20.68 -2.26 -18.26
C LEU A 221 -21.81 -3.27 -18.03
N LYS A 222 -21.66 -4.12 -17.02
CA LYS A 222 -22.64 -5.17 -16.69
C LYS A 222 -22.95 -5.15 -15.20
N THR A 223 -24.23 -4.99 -14.86
CA THR A 223 -24.72 -5.23 -13.50
C THR A 223 -25.80 -6.31 -13.51
N GLY A 224 -25.74 -7.25 -12.57
CA GLY A 224 -26.79 -8.26 -12.40
C GLY A 224 -28.05 -7.65 -11.78
N HIS A 225 -27.87 -6.89 -10.71
CA HIS A 225 -28.92 -6.18 -9.98
C HIS A 225 -28.44 -4.76 -9.64
N GLY A 226 -28.85 -3.80 -10.46
CA GLY A 226 -28.50 -2.39 -10.31
C GLY A 226 -28.83 -1.62 -11.57
N ARG A 227 -28.36 -0.38 -11.64
CA ARG A 227 -28.47 0.50 -12.81
C ARG A 227 -27.10 0.88 -13.32
N VAL A 228 -27.00 1.07 -14.62
CA VAL A 228 -25.84 1.67 -15.27
C VAL A 228 -26.16 3.11 -15.59
N HIS A 229 -25.36 4.04 -15.08
CA HIS A 229 -25.41 5.46 -15.40
C HIS A 229 -24.14 5.84 -16.17
N ASN A 230 -24.31 6.34 -17.39
CA ASN A 230 -23.22 6.85 -18.21
C ASN A 230 -23.44 8.35 -18.44
N ALA A 231 -22.57 9.17 -17.86
CA ALA A 231 -22.55 10.62 -17.97
C ALA A 231 -21.34 11.13 -18.79
N LEU A 232 -20.83 10.33 -19.73
CA LEU A 232 -19.74 10.77 -20.61
C LEU A 232 -20.18 11.78 -21.68
N ASP A 233 -21.47 11.83 -21.98
CA ASP A 233 -22.07 12.61 -23.09
C ASP A 233 -22.56 14.01 -22.67
N ASP A 234 -22.46 14.38 -21.39
CA ASP A 234 -22.88 15.70 -20.88
C ASP A 234 -21.98 16.88 -21.34
N ILE A 235 -21.01 16.61 -22.23
CA ILE A 235 -20.18 17.62 -22.89
C ILE A 235 -20.35 17.43 -24.40
N ALA A 236 -20.93 18.45 -25.06
CA ALA A 236 -21.44 18.44 -26.45
C ALA A 236 -20.41 18.19 -27.58
N GLN A 237 -19.19 17.76 -27.26
CA GLN A 237 -18.14 17.44 -28.23
C GLN A 237 -17.49 16.11 -27.83
N GLY A 238 -17.87 15.03 -28.52
CA GLY A 238 -17.02 13.84 -28.58
C GLY A 238 -15.64 14.23 -29.11
N PRO A 239 -14.55 13.58 -28.69
CA PRO A 239 -13.21 14.02 -29.07
C PRO A 239 -13.03 13.94 -30.59
N GLU A 240 -12.91 15.09 -31.26
CA GLU A 240 -12.75 15.15 -32.73
C GLU A 240 -11.47 14.44 -33.20
N LYS A 241 -10.46 14.37 -32.33
CA LYS A 241 -9.25 13.53 -32.39
C LYS A 241 -8.77 13.30 -30.96
N SER A 242 -9.06 12.14 -30.37
CA SER A 242 -8.45 11.77 -29.09
C SER A 242 -7.09 11.12 -29.34
N GLU A 243 -6.03 11.62 -28.69
CA GLU A 243 -4.72 10.96 -28.71
C GLU A 243 -4.67 9.74 -27.76
N GLU A 244 -5.56 9.69 -26.78
CA GLU A 244 -5.57 8.68 -25.72
C GLU A 244 -6.91 7.94 -25.65
N THR A 245 -6.86 6.62 -25.53
CA THR A 245 -8.05 5.78 -25.45
C THR A 245 -8.08 4.99 -24.14
N VAL A 246 -9.28 4.82 -23.58
CA VAL A 246 -9.51 3.94 -22.44
C VAL A 246 -10.55 2.88 -22.75
N GLU A 247 -10.23 1.63 -22.43
CA GLU A 247 -11.15 0.51 -22.48
C GLU A 247 -11.64 0.19 -21.07
N VAL A 248 -12.93 0.38 -20.79
CA VAL A 248 -13.51 0.14 -19.46
C VAL A 248 -14.40 -1.10 -19.51
N ARG A 249 -14.06 -2.11 -18.72
CA ARG A 249 -14.87 -3.28 -18.44
C ARG A 249 -15.24 -3.30 -16.97
N ALA A 250 -16.50 -3.09 -16.63
CA ALA A 250 -16.97 -3.04 -15.25
C ALA A 250 -18.09 -4.06 -15.02
N ASN A 251 -17.93 -4.92 -14.01
CA ASN A 251 -18.90 -5.97 -13.68
C ASN A 251 -19.25 -5.96 -12.19
N SER A 252 -20.54 -5.78 -11.89
CA SER A 252 -21.09 -5.95 -10.53
C SER A 252 -22.21 -6.98 -10.53
N SER A 253 -22.26 -7.88 -9.54
CA SER A 253 -23.45 -8.75 -9.40
C SER A 253 -24.61 -8.00 -8.73
N PHE A 254 -24.31 -7.17 -7.73
CA PHE A 254 -25.26 -6.34 -6.99
C PHE A 254 -24.67 -4.96 -6.72
N GLY A 255 -25.21 -3.94 -7.38
CA GLY A 255 -24.76 -2.55 -7.24
C GLY A 255 -24.89 -1.77 -8.55
N ASP A 256 -24.84 -0.46 -8.41
CA ASP A 256 -24.91 0.47 -9.53
C ASP A 256 -23.53 0.68 -10.15
N ILE A 257 -23.50 1.00 -11.45
CA ILE A 257 -22.27 1.34 -12.17
C ILE A 257 -22.42 2.76 -12.70
N THR A 258 -21.55 3.66 -12.27
CA THR A 258 -21.51 5.04 -12.73
C THR A 258 -20.22 5.33 -13.47
N VAL A 259 -20.33 5.83 -14.70
CA VAL A 259 -19.21 6.35 -15.48
C VAL A 259 -19.43 7.83 -15.72
N ARG A 260 -18.41 8.65 -15.43
CA ARG A 260 -18.47 10.11 -15.58
C ARG A 260 -17.18 10.66 -16.20
N ARG A 261 -17.24 11.90 -16.68
CA ARG A 261 -16.03 12.69 -16.92
C ARG A 261 -15.42 13.15 -15.58
N SER A 262 -14.10 13.25 -15.53
CA SER A 262 -13.37 13.85 -14.40
C SER A 262 -12.63 15.12 -14.82
#